data_AF-A0A2X3JGP6-F1
#
_entry.id   AF-A0A2X3JGP6-F1
#
_cell.length_a   1.000
_cell.length_b   1.000
_cell.length_c   1.000
_cell.angle_alpha   90.00
_cell.angle_beta   90.00
_cell.angle_gamma   90.00
#
_symmetry.space_group_name_H-M   'P 1'
#
loop_
_entity.id
_entity.type
_entity.pdbx_description
1 polymer ?
#
loop_
_entity_poly.entity_id
_entity_poly.type
_entity_poly.pdbx_seq_one_letter_code
_entity_poly.pdbx_strand_id
1 'polypeptide(L)'
;MLINLLPNTPQTVGIINRELLSQLAKDAYVINLARGVHLVEADLLAALDTGQLKGAMLDVFSKEPLAGKITCYGRIPALRLRRMLQR
;
A
#
# COMPACT_ATOMS: atom_id res chain seq x y z
N MET A 1 -5.26 -0.29 12.48
CA MET A 1 -5.48 0.34 11.15
C MET A 1 -4.47 1.46 11.00
N LEU A 2 -3.82 1.57 9.83
CA LEU A 2 -2.81 2.58 9.50
C LEU A 2 -3.30 3.42 8.31
N ILE A 3 -3.25 4.75 8.42
CA ILE A 3 -3.60 5.68 7.35
C ILE A 3 -2.39 6.58 7.07
N ASN A 4 -1.92 6.61 5.82
CA ASN A 4 -0.79 7.44 5.42
C ASN A 4 -1.23 8.72 4.73
N LEU A 5 -0.83 9.85 5.32
CA LEU A 5 -1.03 11.22 4.82
C LEU A 5 0.28 12.02 4.85
N LEU A 6 1.43 11.36 4.96
CA LEU A 6 2.73 12.03 5.03
C LEU A 6 3.05 12.76 3.71
N PRO A 7 3.83 13.85 3.75
CA PRO A 7 4.40 14.44 2.54
C PRO A 7 5.52 13.54 1.98
N ASN A 8 5.77 13.66 0.68
CA ASN A 8 6.92 13.00 0.06
C ASN A 8 8.19 13.81 0.31
N THR A 9 9.06 13.26 1.13
CA THR A 9 10.41 13.74 1.39
C THR A 9 11.38 12.56 1.34
N PRO A 10 12.70 12.79 1.20
CA PRO A 10 13.68 11.70 1.19
C PRO A 10 13.60 10.76 2.40
N GLN A 11 13.13 11.26 3.55
CA GLN A 11 12.97 10.50 4.79
C GLN A 11 11.71 9.63 4.83
N THR A 12 10.70 9.92 4.02
CA THR A 12 9.42 9.18 4.00
C THR A 12 9.34 8.15 2.86
N VAL A 13 10.33 8.10 1.98
CA VAL A 13 10.43 7.09 0.92
C VAL A 13 10.60 5.70 1.57
N GLY A 14 9.73 4.77 1.20
CA GLY A 14 9.76 3.40 1.69
C GLY A 14 9.43 3.24 3.17
N ILE A 15 8.89 4.27 3.84
CA ILE A 15 8.60 4.22 5.28
C ILE A 15 7.62 3.10 5.66
N ILE A 16 6.69 2.75 4.77
CA ILE A 16 5.79 1.60 4.91
C ILE A 16 6.48 0.41 4.25
N ASN A 17 7.34 -0.26 5.01
CA ASN A 17 8.09 -1.45 4.65
C ASN A 17 7.70 -2.65 5.53
N ARG A 18 8.34 -3.81 5.31
CA ARG A 18 8.13 -5.03 6.11
C ARG A 18 8.22 -4.80 7.62
N GLU A 19 9.21 -4.05 8.08
CA GLU A 19 9.47 -3.82 9.50
C GLU A 19 8.31 -3.07 10.14
N LEU A 20 7.83 -1.99 9.50
CA LEU A 20 6.67 -1.24 9.96
C LEU A 20 5.40 -2.11 9.93
N LEU A 21 5.16 -2.83 8.84
CA LEU A 21 3.98 -3.69 8.69
C LEU A 21 3.94 -4.82 9.73
N SER A 22 5.11 -5.34 10.13
CA SER A 22 5.24 -6.39 11.14
C SER A 22 4.89 -5.92 12.55
N GLN A 23 5.02 -4.63 12.82
CA GLN A 23 4.69 -4.02 14.12
C GLN A 23 3.19 -3.73 14.27
N LEU A 24 2.43 -3.78 13.17
CA LEU A 24 0.99 -3.61 13.23
C LEU A 24 0.33 -4.80 13.93
N ALA A 25 -0.83 -4.55 14.55
CA ALA A 25 -1.67 -5.62 15.06
C ALA A 25 -2.03 -6.60 13.93
N LYS A 26 -2.18 -7.89 14.28
CA LYS A 26 -2.67 -8.91 13.35
C LYS A 26 -4.01 -8.48 12.76
N ASP A 27 -4.25 -8.82 11.49
CA ASP A 27 -5.45 -8.43 10.74
C ASP A 27 -5.63 -6.91 10.58
N ALA A 28 -4.54 -6.14 10.62
CA ALA A 28 -4.59 -4.70 10.39
C ALA A 28 -4.98 -4.35 8.94
N TYR A 29 -5.45 -3.11 8.79
CA TYR A 29 -5.71 -2.49 7.49
C TYR A 29 -4.71 -1.36 7.23
N VAL A 30 -4.28 -1.22 5.98
CA VAL A 30 -3.42 -0.13 5.50
C VAL A 30 -4.15 0.71 4.46
N ILE A 31 -4.18 2.03 4.64
CA ILE A 31 -4.76 2.97 3.67
C ILE A 31 -3.68 3.96 3.27
N ASN A 32 -3.32 4.02 1.98
CA ASN A 32 -2.36 5.00 1.47
C ASN A 32 -3.05 6.01 0.55
N LEU A 33 -3.16 7.26 1.02
CA LEU A 33 -3.73 8.39 0.30
C LEU A 33 -2.68 9.46 -0.02
N ALA A 34 -1.40 9.21 0.28
CA ALA A 34 -0.33 10.18 0.20
C ALA A 34 0.43 10.11 -1.13
N ARG A 35 1.53 9.36 -1.18
CA ARG A 35 2.31 9.06 -2.40
C ARG A 35 2.69 7.59 -2.40
N GLY A 36 2.77 7.00 -3.59
CA GLY A 36 3.10 5.59 -3.75
C GLY A 36 4.53 5.24 -3.36
N VAL A 37 5.45 6.21 -3.36
CA VAL A 37 6.85 6.01 -2.92
C VAL A 37 6.99 5.73 -1.42
N HIS A 38 5.97 6.05 -0.61
CA HIS A 38 6.00 5.73 0.83
C HIS A 38 5.82 4.23 1.09
N LEU A 39 5.32 3.47 0.12
CA LEU A 39 4.94 2.08 0.29
C LEU A 39 5.84 1.16 -0.52
N VAL A 40 6.44 0.18 0.15
CA VAL A 40 7.13 -0.92 -0.53
C VAL A 40 6.08 -1.95 -0.95
N GLU A 41 5.68 -1.90 -2.22
CA GLU A 41 4.59 -2.73 -2.76
C GLU A 41 4.81 -4.24 -2.54
N ALA A 42 6.05 -4.72 -2.68
CA ALA A 42 6.37 -6.14 -2.48
C ALA A 42 6.13 -6.60 -1.03
N ASP A 43 6.45 -5.75 -0.06
CA ASP A 43 6.25 -6.06 1.36
C ASP A 43 4.76 -6.01 1.74
N LEU A 44 3.99 -5.10 1.13
CA LEU A 44 2.54 -5.07 1.30
C LEU A 44 1.91 -6.39 0.82
N LEU A 45 2.30 -6.85 -0.38
CA LEU A 45 1.80 -8.09 -0.96
C LEU A 45 2.13 -9.28 -0.05
N ALA A 46 3.37 -9.39 0.42
CA ALA A 46 3.76 -10.43 1.36
C ALA A 46 2.97 -10.36 2.69
N ALA A 47 2.70 -9.16 3.20
CA ALA A 47 1.93 -8.97 4.43
C ALA A 47 0.44 -9.35 4.25
N LEU A 48 -0.12 -9.18 3.06
CA LEU A 48 -1.47 -9.66 2.72
C LEU A 48 -1.49 -11.18 2.55
N ASP A 49 -0.51 -11.75 1.84
CA ASP A 49 -0.42 -13.19 1.58
C ASP A 49 -0.22 -14.00 2.88
N THR A 50 0.56 -13.47 3.83
CA THR A 50 0.76 -14.08 5.16
C THR A 50 -0.40 -13.82 6.12
N GLY A 51 -1.42 -13.05 5.70
CA GLY A 51 -2.53 -12.61 6.53
C GLY A 51 -2.11 -11.71 7.69
N GLN A 52 -0.90 -11.12 7.68
CA GLN A 52 -0.53 -10.08 8.65
C GLN A 52 -1.49 -8.88 8.53
N LEU A 53 -1.84 -8.55 7.28
CA LEU A 53 -2.85 -7.57 6.95
C LEU A 53 -4.13 -8.26 6.50
N LYS A 54 -5.27 -7.78 7.01
CA LYS A 54 -6.59 -8.20 6.54
C LYS A 54 -7.00 -7.52 5.24
N GLY A 55 -6.40 -6.37 4.95
CA GLY A 55 -6.62 -5.69 3.69
C GLY A 55 -5.88 -4.37 3.56
N ALA A 56 -5.90 -3.83 2.35
CA ALA A 56 -5.32 -2.54 2.06
C ALA A 56 -6.16 -1.76 1.04
N MET A 57 -6.14 -0.43 1.14
CA MET A 57 -6.73 0.47 0.17
C MET A 57 -5.67 1.45 -0.32
N LEU A 58 -5.41 1.45 -1.62
CA LEU A 58 -4.39 2.29 -2.24
C LEU A 58 -5.03 3.22 -3.26
N ASP A 59 -4.77 4.51 -3.11
CA ASP A 59 -5.13 5.55 -4.08
C ASP A 59 -3.94 5.95 -4.98
N VAL A 60 -2.71 5.69 -4.50
CA VAL A 60 -1.45 6.12 -5.12
C VAL A 60 -0.45 4.97 -5.25
N PHE A 61 0.35 4.98 -6.31
CA PHE A 61 1.29 3.89 -6.65
C PHE A 61 2.67 4.42 -7.00
N SER A 62 3.72 3.59 -6.88
CA SER A 62 5.09 4.07 -7.13
C SER A 62 5.32 4.45 -8.59
N LYS A 63 4.57 3.82 -9.51
CA LYS A 63 4.55 4.16 -10.94
C LYS A 63 3.11 4.35 -11.40
N GLU A 64 2.83 5.53 -11.94
CA GLU A 64 1.54 5.88 -12.52
C GLU A 64 1.71 6.28 -14.00
N PRO A 65 0.81 5.86 -14.90
CA PRO A 65 -0.40 5.07 -14.66
C PRO A 65 -0.10 3.59 -14.37
N LEU A 66 -1.05 2.94 -13.68
CA LEU A 66 -1.01 1.56 -13.20
C LEU A 66 -1.10 0.49 -14.33
N ALA A 67 -0.49 0.74 -15.48
CA ALA A 67 -0.52 -0.15 -16.62
C ALA A 67 0.30 -1.42 -16.33
N GLY A 68 -0.32 -2.60 -16.46
CA GLY A 68 0.32 -3.91 -16.32
C GLY A 68 0.26 -4.54 -14.92
N LYS A 69 0.08 -3.77 -13.83
CA LYS A 69 -0.04 -4.31 -12.46
C LYS A 69 -1.49 -4.51 -11.98
N ILE A 70 -2.49 -4.05 -12.74
CA ILE A 70 -3.90 -4.28 -12.40
C ILE A 70 -4.21 -5.78 -12.26
N THR A 71 -3.59 -6.64 -13.08
CA THR A 71 -3.82 -8.08 -13.03
C THR A 71 -3.25 -8.75 -11.77
N CYS A 72 -2.14 -8.27 -11.20
CA CYS A 72 -1.60 -8.84 -9.96
C CYS A 72 -2.38 -8.36 -8.72
N TYR A 73 -2.77 -7.10 -8.69
CA TYR A 73 -3.54 -6.54 -7.57
C TYR A 73 -5.01 -6.96 -7.56
N GLY A 74 -5.64 -7.06 -8.73
CA GLY A 74 -7.05 -7.47 -8.85
C GLY A 74 -7.32 -8.92 -8.44
N ARG A 75 -6.26 -9.72 -8.25
CA ARG A 75 -6.36 -11.10 -7.73
C ARG A 75 -6.42 -11.18 -6.21
N ILE A 76 -6.11 -10.10 -5.50
CA ILE A 76 -6.09 -10.08 -4.03
C ILE A 76 -7.41 -9.48 -3.54
N PRO A 77 -8.34 -10.29 -2.99
CA PRO A 77 -9.67 -9.80 -2.59
C PRO A 77 -9.59 -8.72 -1.49
N ALA A 78 -8.53 -8.80 -0.67
CA ALA A 78 -8.25 -7.92 0.44
C ALA A 78 -7.68 -6.55 0.03
N LEU A 79 -7.28 -6.38 -1.24
CA LEU A 79 -6.70 -5.14 -1.75
C LEU A 79 -7.71 -4.39 -2.63
N ARG A 80 -8.06 -3.17 -2.21
CA ARG A 80 -8.96 -2.30 -2.99
C ARG A 80 -8.19 -1.14 -3.60
N LEU A 81 -8.13 -1.12 -4.93
CA LEU A 81 -7.57 0.00 -5.68
C LEU A 81 -8.66 1.05 -5.89
N ARG A 82 -8.37 2.30 -5.59
CA ARG A 82 -9.18 3.44 -6.03
C ARG A 82 -8.31 4.30 -6.94
N ARG A 83 -8.91 4.80 -8.02
CA ARG A 83 -8.26 5.76 -8.90
C ARG A 83 -8.97 7.10 -8.65
N MET A 84 -8.61 7.82 -7.59
CA MET A 84 -9.01 9.22 -7.53
C MET A 84 -8.19 9.98 -8.58
N LEU A 85 -8.90 10.80 -9.35
CA LEU A 85 -8.37 11.66 -10.39
C LEU A 85 -7.20 12.50 -9.83
N GLN A 86 -5.95 12.11 -10.12
CA GLN A 86 -4.87 13.09 -10.20
C GLN A 86 -5.12 13.89 -11.48
N ARG A 87 -5.85 15.00 -11.33
CA ARG A 87 -5.83 16.11 -12.29
C ARG A 87 -4.58 16.93 -12.08
#